data_AF-A0AAD8X1J9-F1
#
_entry.id   AF-A0AAD8X1J9-F1
#
_cell.length_a   1.000
_cell.length_b   1.000
_cell.length_c   1.000
_cell.angle_alpha   90.00
_cell.angle_beta   90.00
_cell.angle_gamma   90.00
#
_symmetry.space_group_name_H-M   'P 1'
#
loop_
_entity.id
_entity.type
_entity.pdbx_description
1 polymer ?
#
loop_
_entity_poly.entity_id
_entity_poly.type
_entity_poly.pdbx_seq_one_letter_code
_entity_poly.pdbx_strand_id
1 'polypeptide(L)'
;MTSTSDIATDFAFFAKKYKAKFPMFLNEKKKRTCYNCDEDGHFANECPYEKRVDKPKFFKGVKPRLKTNPINDRYKKNKGRAFVGASTLPMKKKKMRRRRPEWLVWLSPNPGLKQQIETFELDKVKDLETIERAQLLAQELDASKKELEVGHASLTRDLDHLERANKLVKDELKKLGENHDLLQETYKKAL
;
A
#
# COMPACT_ATOMS: atom_id res chain seq x y z
N MET A 1 2.20 -33.22 -20.37
CA MET A 1 3.35 -32.34 -20.10
C MET A 1 3.05 -30.99 -20.75
N THR A 2 2.39 -30.09 -20.03
CA THR A 2 2.14 -28.72 -20.49
C THR A 2 3.28 -27.84 -19.96
N SER A 3 3.90 -27.12 -20.90
CA SER A 3 5.14 -26.36 -20.76
C SER A 3 5.04 -25.25 -19.72
N THR A 4 5.99 -25.23 -18.78
CA THR A 4 6.17 -24.19 -17.75
C THR A 4 6.66 -22.85 -18.30
N SER A 5 6.69 -22.69 -19.63
CA SER A 5 7.13 -21.47 -20.34
C SER A 5 6.15 -20.30 -20.20
N ASP A 6 4.87 -20.56 -19.98
CA ASP A 6 3.83 -19.56 -20.22
C ASP A 6 3.51 -18.73 -18.95
N ILE A 7 3.74 -19.32 -17.77
CA ILE A 7 3.52 -18.66 -16.48
C ILE A 7 4.53 -17.51 -16.29
N ALA A 8 5.79 -17.71 -16.71
CA ALA A 8 6.84 -16.69 -16.58
C ALA A 8 6.60 -15.49 -17.51
N THR A 9 6.07 -15.73 -18.70
CA THR A 9 5.70 -14.66 -19.65
C THR A 9 4.46 -13.89 -19.20
N ASP A 10 3.49 -14.56 -18.57
CA ASP A 10 2.29 -13.93 -18.03
C ASP A 10 2.58 -13.03 -16.83
N PHE A 11 3.47 -13.45 -15.93
CA PHE A 11 3.95 -12.60 -14.83
C PHE A 11 4.69 -11.36 -15.34
N ALA A 12 5.49 -11.48 -16.41
CA ALA A 12 6.18 -10.35 -17.01
C ALA A 12 5.20 -9.38 -17.69
N PHE A 13 4.16 -9.89 -18.36
CA PHE A 13 3.12 -9.07 -18.96
C PHE A 13 2.28 -8.33 -17.90
N PHE A 14 1.92 -9.04 -16.83
CA PHE A 14 1.20 -8.47 -15.69
C PHE A 14 2.02 -7.39 -14.97
N ALA A 15 3.30 -7.66 -14.69
CA ALA A 15 4.21 -6.68 -14.08
C ALA A 15 4.41 -5.43 -14.96
N LYS A 16 4.41 -5.55 -16.30
CA LYS A 16 4.55 -4.43 -17.23
C LYS A 16 3.27 -3.59 -17.34
N LYS A 17 2.09 -4.23 -17.26
CA LYS A 17 0.77 -3.57 -17.36
C LYS A 17 0.36 -2.84 -16.08
N TYR A 18 0.73 -3.35 -14.91
CA TYR A 18 0.29 -2.80 -13.62
C TYR A 18 1.38 -2.03 -12.84
N LYS A 19 2.59 -1.87 -13.39
CA LYS A 19 3.73 -1.14 -12.78
C LYS A 19 3.41 0.29 -12.34
N ALA A 20 2.47 0.94 -13.03
CA ALA A 20 2.05 2.31 -12.75
C ALA A 20 0.87 2.41 -11.76
N LYS A 21 0.11 1.32 -11.56
CA LYS A 21 -1.10 1.29 -10.71
C LYS A 21 -0.84 0.71 -9.31
N PHE A 22 0.20 -0.09 -9.16
CA PHE A 22 0.65 -0.57 -7.87
C PHE A 22 2.15 -0.29 -7.76
N PRO A 23 2.58 0.81 -7.12
CA PRO A 23 3.92 0.83 -6.57
C PRO A 23 3.90 -0.26 -5.49
N MET A 24 4.37 -1.46 -5.87
CA MET A 24 4.78 -2.46 -4.89
C MET A 24 5.60 -1.69 -3.86
N PHE A 25 5.11 -1.65 -2.62
CA PHE A 25 5.82 -1.14 -1.46
C PHE A 25 7.04 -2.04 -1.22
N LEU A 26 7.99 -2.03 -2.16
CA LEU A 26 9.34 -2.49 -1.94
C LEU A 26 10.00 -1.43 -1.08
N ASN A 27 9.66 -1.53 0.21
CA ASN A 27 10.50 -1.19 1.33
C ASN A 27 11.36 0.06 1.05
N GLU A 28 10.70 1.21 0.84
CA GLU A 28 11.34 2.46 1.18
C GLU A 28 11.63 2.36 2.68
N LYS A 29 12.83 1.90 3.01
CA LYS A 29 13.45 2.18 4.29
C LYS A 29 13.41 3.70 4.36
N LYS A 30 12.36 4.28 4.94
CA LYS A 30 12.33 5.68 5.40
C LYS A 30 13.69 5.84 6.06
N LYS A 31 14.57 6.63 5.45
CA LYS A 31 15.91 6.85 5.98
C LYS A 31 15.67 7.52 7.32
N ARG A 32 15.64 6.72 8.40
CA ARG A 32 15.30 7.21 9.73
C ARG A 32 16.46 8.10 10.13
N THR A 33 16.21 9.40 10.15
CA THR A 33 17.17 10.39 10.62
C THR A 33 17.36 10.23 12.12
N CYS A 34 18.58 10.53 12.59
CA CYS A 34 18.89 10.45 14.00
C CYS A 34 18.06 11.46 14.79
N TYR A 35 17.20 10.98 15.69
CA TYR A 35 16.37 11.85 16.55
C TYR A 35 17.18 12.78 17.48
N ASN A 36 18.52 12.62 17.58
CA ASN A 36 19.38 13.45 18.42
C ASN A 36 20.11 14.58 17.64
N CYS A 37 20.44 14.42 16.36
CA CYS A 37 21.14 15.46 15.57
C CYS A 37 20.53 15.74 14.19
N ASP A 38 19.47 15.02 13.80
CA ASP A 38 18.78 15.10 12.51
C ASP A 38 19.63 14.69 11.29
N GLU A 39 20.83 14.12 11.48
CA GLU A 39 21.67 13.54 10.43
C GLU A 39 21.25 12.10 10.10
N ASP A 40 21.47 11.66 8.87
CA ASP A 40 21.26 10.29 8.41
C ASP A 40 22.50 9.40 8.61
N GLY A 41 22.29 8.07 8.63
CA GLY A 41 23.37 7.08 8.75
C GLY A 41 23.59 6.47 10.13
N HIS A 42 22.95 6.98 11.19
CA HIS A 42 22.99 6.39 12.54
C HIS A 42 21.69 6.58 13.32
N PHE A 43 21.46 5.76 14.34
CA PHE A 43 20.33 5.91 15.27
C PHE A 43 20.72 6.71 16.52
N ALA A 44 19.74 7.22 17.26
CA ALA A 44 19.98 8.07 18.44
C ALA A 44 20.87 7.44 19.53
N ASN A 45 20.96 6.11 19.59
CA ASN A 45 21.82 5.39 20.53
C ASN A 45 23.31 5.37 20.11
N GLU A 46 23.59 5.55 18.82
CA GLU A 46 24.94 5.53 18.22
C GLU A 46 25.39 6.94 17.83
N CYS A 47 24.70 7.97 18.32
CA CYS A 47 24.97 9.35 17.95
C CYS A 47 26.30 9.84 18.53
N PRO A 48 27.21 10.40 17.71
CA PRO A 48 28.51 10.93 18.17
C PRO A 48 28.41 12.27 18.91
N TYR A 49 27.21 12.88 18.95
CA TYR A 49 26.95 14.16 19.59
C TYR A 49 26.32 14.00 20.98
N GLU A 50 26.52 15.00 21.85
CA GLU A 50 25.80 15.07 23.12
C GLU A 50 24.27 15.08 22.92
N LYS A 51 23.53 14.66 23.94
CA LYS A 51 22.06 14.63 23.91
C LYS A 51 21.47 16.04 23.82
N ARG A 52 20.32 16.21 23.15
CA ARG A 52 19.62 17.51 23.10
C ARG A 52 19.14 17.95 24.48
N VAL A 53 19.23 19.26 24.78
CA VAL A 53 18.86 19.86 26.07
C VAL A 53 17.36 20.21 26.16
N ASP A 54 16.67 20.26 25.03
CA ASP A 54 15.24 20.59 24.92
C ASP A 54 14.29 19.51 25.47
N LYS A 55 14.81 18.30 25.77
CA LYS A 55 14.04 17.20 26.35
C LYS A 55 14.81 16.46 27.45
N PRO A 56 14.84 16.98 28.70
CA PRO A 56 15.57 16.33 29.78
C PRO A 56 14.85 15.07 30.27
N LYS A 57 15.46 13.89 30.09
CA LYS A 57 15.26 12.76 31.01
C LYS A 57 16.45 12.76 31.97
N PHE A 58 16.16 12.92 33.26
CA PHE A 58 17.16 12.97 34.32
C PHE A 58 17.99 11.68 34.34
N PHE A 59 19.31 11.79 34.17
CA PHE A 59 20.24 10.79 34.67
C PHE A 59 21.54 11.45 35.15
N LYS A 60 22.06 10.94 36.28
CA LYS A 60 23.23 11.46 37.01
C LYS A 60 24.51 10.81 36.50
N GLY A 61 25.58 11.61 36.43
CA GLY A 61 26.96 11.13 36.56
C GLY A 61 27.74 10.88 35.27
N VAL A 62 28.81 11.67 35.11
CA VAL A 62 29.93 11.60 34.14
C VAL A 62 29.57 11.84 32.66
N LYS A 63 30.03 12.98 32.13
CA LYS A 63 29.94 13.33 30.71
C LYS A 63 31.06 12.64 29.92
N PRO A 64 30.77 11.85 28.87
CA PRO A 64 31.80 11.45 27.91
C PRO A 64 32.25 12.67 27.08
N ARG A 65 33.46 12.61 26.50
CA ARG A 65 34.00 13.64 25.57
C ARG A 65 33.27 13.61 24.22
N LEU A 66 31.96 13.88 24.23
CA LEU A 66 31.13 13.96 23.03
C LEU A 66 31.21 15.36 22.41
N LYS A 67 31.02 15.44 21.09
CA LYS A 67 31.02 16.72 20.38
C LYS A 67 29.76 17.53 20.74
N THR A 68 29.88 18.86 20.75
CA THR A 68 28.75 19.76 20.97
C THR A 68 27.67 19.54 19.92
N ASN A 69 26.43 19.30 20.37
CA ASN A 69 25.32 19.10 19.46
C ASN A 69 24.92 20.43 18.80
N PRO A 70 24.90 20.53 17.45
CA PRO A 70 24.60 21.77 16.73
C PRO A 70 23.23 22.37 17.07
N ILE A 71 22.30 21.55 17.56
CA ILE A 71 20.94 21.97 17.95
C ILE A 71 20.94 22.66 19.32
N ASN A 72 21.85 22.26 20.22
CA ASN A 72 22.02 22.90 21.52
C ASN A 72 22.59 24.33 21.38
N ASP A 73 23.41 24.59 20.35
CA ASP A 73 23.92 25.94 20.07
C ASP A 73 22.82 26.88 19.59
N ARG A 74 21.86 26.36 18.82
CA ARG A 74 20.67 27.11 18.39
C ARG A 74 19.79 27.48 19.59
N TYR A 75 19.65 26.56 20.54
CA TYR A 75 18.89 26.78 21.78
C TYR A 75 19.57 27.82 22.69
N LYS A 76 20.90 27.80 22.83
CA LYS A 76 21.66 28.83 23.58
C LYS A 76 21.51 30.22 22.95
N LYS A 77 21.58 30.34 21.62
CA LYS A 77 21.42 31.63 20.91
C LYS A 77 20.03 32.26 21.12
N ASN A 78 18.99 31.45 21.33
CA ASN A 78 17.63 31.93 21.56
C ASN A 78 17.31 32.26 23.03
N LYS A 79 18.05 31.72 24.01
CA LYS A 79 17.85 32.02 25.44
C LYS A 79 18.32 33.41 25.89
N GLY A 80 19.08 34.13 25.07
CA GLY A 80 19.62 35.45 25.38
C GLY A 80 18.79 36.65 24.89
N ARG A 81 17.68 36.45 24.17
CA ARG A 81 16.78 37.54 23.76
C ARG A 81 15.80 37.89 24.88
N ALA A 82 16.31 38.16 26.08
CA ALA A 82 15.57 38.83 27.14
C ALA A 82 15.91 40.32 27.08
N PHE A 83 14.86 41.15 27.11
CA PHE A 83 14.81 42.58 26.91
C PHE A 83 15.73 43.34 27.89
N VAL A 84 16.85 43.89 27.42
CA VAL A 84 17.68 44.82 28.23
C VAL A 84 17.17 46.23 27.97
N GLY A 85 16.59 46.84 29.00
CA GLY A 85 15.98 48.17 28.95
C GLY A 85 16.98 49.25 28.56
N ALA A 86 16.69 49.96 27.47
CA ALA A 86 17.38 51.18 27.08
C ALA A 86 16.80 52.37 27.85
N SER A 87 17.72 53.16 28.39
CA SER A 87 17.55 54.44 29.07
C SER A 87 16.66 55.41 28.29
N THR A 88 15.89 56.19 29.04
CA THR A 88 14.96 57.21 28.57
C THR A 88 15.63 58.25 27.66
N LEU A 89 15.17 58.33 26.41
CA LEU A 89 15.40 59.46 25.49
C LEU A 89 14.04 60.00 24.99
N PRO A 90 13.92 61.33 24.76
CA PRO A 90 12.62 61.99 24.66
C PRO A 90 11.93 61.73 23.32
N MET A 91 10.61 61.61 23.41
CA MET A 91 9.69 61.30 22.31
C MET A 91 9.70 62.37 21.21
N LYS A 92 10.28 62.03 20.05
CA LYS A 92 9.97 62.73 18.79
C LYS A 92 8.71 62.09 18.19
N LYS A 93 7.63 62.88 18.09
CA LYS A 93 6.32 62.49 17.56
C LYS A 93 6.43 61.99 16.11
N LYS A 94 6.52 60.67 15.92
CA LYS A 94 6.26 60.03 14.63
C LYS A 94 4.75 59.95 14.44
N LYS A 95 4.24 60.48 13.32
CA LYS A 95 2.86 60.30 12.85
C LYS A 95 2.49 58.81 12.96
N MET A 96 1.62 58.47 13.91
CA MET A 96 1.07 57.11 14.01
C MET A 96 0.25 56.84 12.76
N ARG A 97 0.72 55.92 11.91
CA ARG A 97 -0.19 55.19 11.04
C ARG A 97 -1.17 54.47 11.95
N ARG A 98 -2.47 54.73 11.79
CA ARG A 98 -3.54 53.99 12.51
C ARG A 98 -3.28 52.50 12.31
N ARG A 99 -2.84 51.81 13.35
CA ARG A 99 -2.74 50.35 13.34
C ARG A 99 -4.16 49.82 13.20
N ARG A 100 -4.36 48.91 12.25
CA ARG A 100 -5.62 48.18 12.09
C ARG A 100 -5.96 47.55 13.45
N PRO A 101 -7.20 47.65 13.96
CA PRO A 101 -7.56 47.04 15.22
C PRO A 101 -7.20 45.55 15.20
N GLU A 102 -6.59 45.05 16.27
CA GLU A 102 -6.05 43.70 16.34
C GLU A 102 -7.13 42.63 16.12
N TRP A 103 -8.38 42.93 16.49
CA TRP A 103 -9.55 42.08 16.22
C TRP A 103 -9.89 41.92 14.73
N LEU A 104 -9.56 42.91 13.87
CA LEU A 104 -9.73 42.80 12.41
C LEU A 104 -8.74 41.82 11.77
N VAL A 105 -7.67 41.43 12.48
CA VAL A 105 -6.68 40.45 12.01
C VAL A 105 -7.18 39.02 12.20
N TRP A 106 -8.03 38.79 13.21
CA TRP A 106 -8.66 37.49 13.49
C TRP A 106 -9.84 37.16 12.56
N LEU A 107 -10.43 38.16 11.92
CA LEU A 107 -11.53 38.00 10.94
C LEU A 107 -11.04 37.76 9.51
N SER A 108 -9.73 37.74 9.27
CA SER A 108 -9.19 37.38 7.96
C SER A 108 -9.29 35.85 7.79
N PRO A 109 -10.07 35.33 6.82
CA PRO A 109 -10.12 33.91 6.55
C PRO A 109 -8.69 33.44 6.27
N ASN A 110 -8.18 32.50 7.07
CA ASN A 110 -6.84 31.96 6.85
C ASN A 110 -6.88 31.17 5.53
N PRO A 111 -6.29 31.68 4.44
CA PRO A 111 -6.43 31.07 3.12
C PRO A 111 -5.79 29.68 3.08
N GLY A 112 -4.80 29.41 3.93
CA GLY A 112 -4.18 28.10 4.06
C GLY A 112 -5.13 27.04 4.64
N LEU A 113 -5.95 27.40 5.63
CA LEU A 113 -6.95 26.48 6.18
C LEU A 113 -8.05 26.17 5.16
N LYS A 114 -8.47 27.18 4.38
CA LYS A 114 -9.48 26.98 3.34
C LYS A 114 -8.98 26.05 2.23
N GLN A 115 -7.76 26.28 1.76
CA GLN A 115 -7.11 25.40 0.77
C GLN A 115 -6.95 23.98 1.31
N GLN A 116 -6.56 23.82 2.57
CA GLN A 116 -6.47 22.49 3.20
C GLN A 116 -7.84 21.79 3.21
N ILE A 117 -8.90 22.46 3.65
CA ILE A 117 -10.26 21.90 3.67
C ILE A 117 -10.69 21.48 2.25
N GLU A 118 -10.51 22.35 1.25
CA GLU A 118 -10.83 22.05 -0.15
C GLU A 118 -10.05 20.82 -0.66
N THR A 119 -8.76 20.68 -0.31
CA THR A 119 -7.97 19.49 -0.67
C THR A 119 -8.46 18.22 0.02
N PHE A 120 -8.80 18.29 1.31
CA PHE A 120 -9.34 17.14 2.04
C PHE A 120 -10.69 16.69 1.49
N GLU A 121 -11.56 17.63 1.11
CA GLU A 121 -12.85 17.32 0.49
C GLU A 121 -12.67 16.64 -0.88
N LEU A 122 -11.76 17.14 -1.71
CA LEU A 122 -11.42 16.50 -2.99
C LEU A 122 -10.89 15.08 -2.81
N ASP A 123 -10.02 14.85 -1.83
CA ASP A 123 -9.46 13.52 -1.60
C ASP A 123 -10.52 12.54 -1.08
N LYS A 124 -11.43 13.01 -0.20
CA LYS A 124 -12.59 12.20 0.22
C LYS A 124 -13.47 11.78 -0.96
N VAL A 125 -13.73 12.68 -1.91
CA VAL A 125 -14.53 12.36 -3.10
C VAL A 125 -13.84 11.30 -3.95
N LYS A 126 -12.53 11.42 -4.18
CA LYS A 126 -11.76 10.41 -4.93
C LYS A 126 -11.76 9.04 -4.25
N ASP A 127 -11.66 9.01 -2.92
CA ASP A 127 -11.72 7.76 -2.15
C ASP A 127 -13.10 7.10 -2.29
N LEU A 128 -14.17 7.90 -2.22
CA LEU A 128 -15.54 7.41 -2.44
C LEU A 128 -15.73 6.86 -3.86
N GLU A 129 -15.29 7.60 -4.89
CA GLU A 129 -15.34 7.11 -6.28
C GLU A 129 -14.54 5.81 -6.45
N THR A 130 -13.42 5.67 -5.75
CA THR A 130 -12.59 4.46 -5.80
C THR A 130 -13.32 3.28 -5.14
N ILE A 131 -14.00 3.52 -4.02
CA ILE A 131 -14.83 2.50 -3.35
C ILE A 131 -15.99 2.08 -4.25
N GLU A 132 -16.69 3.03 -4.87
CA GLU A 132 -17.81 2.74 -5.78
C GLU A 132 -17.36 1.91 -6.98
N ARG A 133 -16.23 2.27 -7.61
CA ARG A 133 -15.63 1.48 -8.69
C ARG A 133 -15.26 0.07 -8.23
N ALA A 134 -14.69 -0.08 -7.04
CA ALA A 134 -14.34 -1.39 -6.48
C ALA A 134 -15.58 -2.24 -6.22
N GLN A 135 -16.68 -1.64 -5.74
CA GLN A 135 -17.95 -2.32 -5.54
C GLN A 135 -18.58 -2.79 -6.85
N LEU A 136 -18.54 -1.97 -7.91
CA LEU A 136 -19.02 -2.35 -9.24
C LEU A 136 -18.22 -3.54 -9.81
N LEU A 137 -16.88 -3.47 -9.72
CA LEU A 137 -16.03 -4.59 -10.15
C LEU A 137 -16.30 -5.88 -9.36
N ALA A 138 -16.58 -5.76 -8.06
CA ALA A 138 -16.95 -6.92 -7.25
C ALA A 138 -18.29 -7.53 -7.70
N GLN A 139 -19.29 -6.70 -8.02
CA GLN A 139 -20.57 -7.18 -8.54
C GLN A 139 -20.43 -7.85 -9.91
N GLU A 140 -19.61 -7.29 -10.81
CA GLU A 140 -19.31 -7.89 -12.12
C GLU A 140 -18.61 -9.25 -11.98
N LEU A 141 -17.66 -9.35 -11.04
CA LEU A 141 -16.97 -10.60 -10.74
C LEU A 141 -17.93 -11.65 -10.18
N ASP A 142 -18.84 -11.26 -9.29
CA ASP A 142 -19.85 -12.15 -8.74
C ASP A 142 -20.84 -12.63 -9.81
N ALA A 143 -21.21 -11.77 -10.76
CA ALA A 143 -22.04 -12.17 -11.90
C ALA A 143 -21.33 -13.19 -12.79
N SER A 144 -20.07 -12.89 -13.17
CA SER A 144 -19.24 -13.79 -13.97
C SER A 144 -19.01 -15.13 -13.28
N LYS A 145 -18.82 -15.13 -11.96
CA LYS A 145 -18.67 -16.35 -11.15
C LYS A 145 -19.93 -17.23 -11.23
N LYS A 146 -21.12 -16.64 -11.10
CA LYS A 146 -22.38 -17.39 -11.19
C LYS A 146 -22.58 -18.01 -12.57
N GLU A 147 -22.24 -17.29 -13.63
CA GLU A 147 -22.29 -17.83 -15.00
C GLU A 147 -21.34 -19.04 -15.15
N LEU A 148 -20.12 -18.94 -14.63
CA LEU A 148 -19.15 -20.04 -14.64
C LEU A 148 -19.63 -21.23 -13.80
N GLU A 149 -20.26 -21.01 -12.65
CA GLU A 149 -20.84 -22.08 -11.82
C GLU A 149 -21.92 -22.85 -12.58
N VAL A 150 -22.80 -22.15 -13.30
CA VAL A 150 -23.84 -22.78 -14.15
C VAL A 150 -23.18 -23.57 -15.28
N GLY A 151 -22.19 -22.99 -15.96
CA GLY A 151 -21.43 -23.65 -17.02
C GLY A 151 -20.73 -24.92 -16.52
N HIS A 152 -20.05 -24.84 -15.38
CA HIS A 152 -19.41 -25.99 -14.73
C HIS A 152 -20.42 -27.09 -14.42
N ALA A 153 -21.56 -26.76 -13.81
CA ALA A 153 -22.61 -27.74 -13.51
C ALA A 153 -23.17 -28.42 -14.77
N SER A 154 -23.24 -27.71 -15.91
CA SER A 154 -23.64 -28.30 -17.18
C SER A 154 -22.60 -29.28 -17.70
N LEU A 155 -21.32 -28.86 -17.72
CA LEU A 155 -20.23 -29.71 -18.17
C LEU A 155 -20.06 -30.96 -17.30
N THR A 156 -20.28 -30.84 -15.99
CA THR A 156 -20.28 -32.01 -15.09
C THR A 156 -21.35 -33.02 -15.50
N ARG A 157 -22.57 -32.55 -15.81
CA ARG A 157 -23.65 -33.43 -16.29
C ARG A 157 -23.27 -34.10 -17.61
N ASP A 158 -22.71 -33.34 -18.55
CA ASP A 158 -22.30 -33.87 -19.86
C ASP A 158 -21.19 -34.91 -19.71
N LEU A 159 -20.21 -34.69 -18.83
CA LEU A 159 -19.18 -35.67 -18.50
C LEU A 159 -19.79 -36.95 -17.93
N ASP A 160 -20.72 -36.86 -16.98
CA ASP A 160 -21.40 -38.03 -16.43
C ASP A 160 -22.18 -38.81 -17.53
N HIS A 161 -22.80 -38.10 -18.47
CA HIS A 161 -23.48 -38.73 -19.61
C HIS A 161 -22.49 -39.47 -20.52
N LEU A 162 -21.35 -38.85 -20.83
CA LEU A 162 -20.31 -39.45 -21.66
C LEU A 162 -19.66 -40.66 -20.97
N GLU A 163 -19.42 -40.60 -19.67
CA GLU A 163 -18.89 -41.73 -18.90
C GLU A 163 -19.84 -42.93 -18.91
N ARG A 164 -21.15 -42.69 -18.72
CA ARG A 164 -22.18 -43.73 -18.84
C ARG A 164 -22.21 -44.34 -20.24
N ALA A 165 -22.18 -43.52 -21.29
CA ALA A 165 -22.17 -44.00 -22.67
C ALA A 165 -20.90 -44.81 -22.98
N ASN A 166 -19.74 -44.35 -22.52
CA ASN A 166 -18.46 -45.06 -22.70
C ASN A 166 -18.48 -46.43 -22.01
N LYS A 167 -19.08 -46.52 -20.82
CA LYS A 167 -19.27 -47.78 -20.11
C LYS A 167 -20.13 -48.76 -20.93
N LEU A 168 -21.25 -48.31 -21.48
CA LEU A 168 -22.12 -49.14 -22.32
C LEU A 168 -21.37 -49.68 -23.55
N VAL A 169 -20.63 -48.82 -24.25
CA VAL A 169 -19.83 -49.23 -25.41
C VAL A 169 -18.76 -50.25 -25.02
N LYS A 170 -18.11 -50.10 -23.87
CA LYS A 170 -17.15 -51.09 -23.35
C LYS A 170 -17.81 -52.43 -23.05
N ASP A 171 -19.00 -52.42 -22.46
CA ASP A 171 -19.76 -53.64 -22.16
C ASP A 171 -20.19 -54.35 -23.46
N GLU A 172 -20.62 -53.60 -24.48
CA GLU A 172 -20.94 -54.14 -25.81
C GLU A 172 -19.71 -54.74 -26.50
N LEU A 173 -18.57 -54.05 -26.44
CA LEU A 173 -17.32 -54.54 -27.02
C LEU A 173 -16.87 -55.85 -26.37
N LYS A 174 -17.05 -55.96 -25.04
CA LYS A 174 -16.78 -57.21 -24.32
C LYS A 174 -17.68 -58.35 -24.83
N LYS A 175 -18.98 -58.13 -24.95
CA LYS A 175 -19.93 -59.13 -25.49
C LYS A 175 -19.58 -59.55 -26.91
N LEU A 176 -19.19 -58.59 -27.76
CA LEU A 176 -18.76 -58.88 -29.13
C LEU A 176 -17.47 -59.72 -29.15
N GLY A 177 -16.53 -59.45 -28.23
CA GLY A 177 -15.33 -60.27 -28.04
C GLY A 177 -15.67 -61.72 -27.66
N GLU A 178 -16.52 -61.91 -26.64
CA GLU A 178 -16.97 -63.24 -26.20
C GLU A 178 -17.68 -64.01 -27.35
N ASN A 179 -18.54 -63.33 -28.11
CA ASN A 179 -19.20 -63.91 -29.28
C ASN A 179 -18.20 -64.29 -30.39
N HIS A 180 -17.19 -63.45 -30.63
CA HIS A 180 -16.15 -63.74 -31.60
C HIS A 180 -15.34 -64.98 -31.22
N ASP A 181 -14.95 -65.11 -29.95
CA ASP A 181 -14.22 -66.27 -29.44
C ASP A 181 -15.04 -67.56 -29.56
N LEU A 182 -16.33 -67.52 -29.20
CA LEU A 182 -17.26 -68.63 -29.38
C LEU A 182 -17.37 -69.07 -30.84
N LEU A 183 -17.55 -68.10 -31.76
CA LEU A 183 -17.60 -68.39 -33.19
C LEU A 183 -16.29 -69.02 -33.67
N GLN A 184 -15.15 -68.50 -33.21
CA GLN A 184 -13.84 -69.05 -33.56
C GLN A 184 -13.66 -70.49 -33.08
N GLU A 185 -14.15 -70.84 -31.88
CA GLU A 185 -14.18 -72.22 -31.39
C GLU A 185 -15.10 -73.12 -32.22
N THR A 186 -16.30 -72.66 -32.56
CA THR A 186 -17.23 -73.44 -33.38
C THR A 186 -16.66 -73.73 -34.77
N TYR A 187 -15.99 -72.74 -35.38
CA TYR A 187 -15.33 -72.91 -36.67
C TYR A 187 -14.17 -73.91 -36.59
N LYS A 188 -13.34 -73.83 -35.54
CA LYS A 188 -12.26 -74.81 -35.30
C LYS A 188 -12.77 -76.24 -35.12
N LYS A 189 -13.95 -76.42 -34.52
CA LYS A 189 -14.59 -77.74 -34.34
C LYS A 189 -15.20 -78.29 -35.63
N ALA A 190 -15.48 -77.43 -36.61
CA ALA A 190 -16.09 -77.80 -37.89
C ALA A 190 -15.07 -78.14 -38.98
N LEU A 191 -13.79 -77.82 -38.78
CA LEU A 191 -12.64 -78.22 -39.61
C LEU A 191 -12.05 -79.54 -39.14
#